data_AF-A0A956L517-F1
#
_entry.id   AF-A0A956L517-F1
#
_cell.length_a   1.000
_cell.length_b   1.000
_cell.length_c   1.000
_cell.angle_alpha   90.00
_cell.angle_beta   90.00
_cell.angle_gamma   90.00
#
_symmetry.space_group_name_H-M   'P 1'
#
loop_
_entity.id
_entity.type
_entity.pdbx_description
1 polymer ?
#
loop_
_entity_poly.entity_id
_entity_poly.type
_entity_poly.pdbx_seq_one_letter_code
_entity_poly.pdbx_strand_id
1 'polypeptide(L)'
;MSTTVLFVGVVVFAFVAGRVLDRFTARALALSGVEYLLLGALLGPFVLGVLDREVLLALDLFVSTVLGVIGFLVGLEIRRVRAGTEAFLAGGGTTAAIIVIVGAVTTGLIQLLDPSLLHVEPLMFEPLTATESVLVSLWVSPEALWIGLTIGAAAGTCSAALVVAAIHRFGVSTERAELLQAMASAAQLLAVFTFGLAMAGSRATTTASALGLTIVEWAIVTILSGGFTGLLFSIFLGREG
;
A
#
# COMPACT_ATOMS: atom_id res chain seq x y z
N MET A 1 11.06 3.79 -29.58
CA MET A 1 11.06 5.14 -28.97
C MET A 1 11.98 5.12 -27.76
N SER A 2 12.70 6.21 -27.48
CA SER A 2 13.55 6.28 -26.28
C SER A 2 12.69 6.18 -25.01
N THR A 3 13.08 5.34 -24.05
CA THR A 3 12.44 5.15 -22.74
C THR A 3 12.22 6.47 -22.01
N THR A 4 13.11 7.44 -22.19
CA THR A 4 12.96 8.80 -21.65
C THR A 4 11.75 9.53 -22.21
N VAL A 5 11.48 9.39 -23.51
CA VAL A 5 10.31 10.02 -24.16
C VAL A 5 9.02 9.38 -23.69
N LEU A 6 9.04 8.07 -23.41
CA LEU A 6 7.90 7.35 -22.86
C LEU A 6 7.60 7.80 -21.43
N PHE A 7 8.61 7.92 -20.57
CA PHE A 7 8.46 8.46 -19.21
C PHE A 7 7.93 9.89 -19.20
N VAL A 8 8.52 10.78 -20.01
CA VAL A 8 8.05 12.15 -20.13
C VAL A 8 6.60 12.17 -20.64
N GLY A 9 6.27 11.31 -21.60
CA GLY A 9 4.91 11.14 -22.11
C GLY A 9 3.92 10.72 -21.03
N VAL A 10 4.25 9.70 -20.23
CA VAL A 10 3.39 9.22 -19.14
C VAL A 10 3.23 10.27 -18.04
N VAL A 11 4.31 10.96 -17.65
CA VAL A 11 4.25 12.01 -16.62
C VAL A 11 3.42 13.20 -17.10
N VAL A 12 3.64 13.66 -18.34
CA VAL A 12 2.86 14.76 -18.93
C VAL A 12 1.40 14.35 -19.06
N PHE A 13 1.12 13.14 -19.53
CA PHE A 13 -0.24 12.62 -19.66
C PHE A 13 -0.93 12.50 -18.30
N ALA A 14 -0.27 11.92 -17.29
CA ALA A 14 -0.80 11.81 -15.94
C ALA A 14 -1.06 13.19 -15.31
N PHE A 15 -0.18 14.16 -15.54
CA PHE A 15 -0.34 15.53 -15.08
C PHE A 15 -1.51 16.25 -15.76
N VAL A 16 -1.65 16.08 -17.08
CA VAL A 16 -2.77 16.65 -17.85
C VAL A 16 -4.09 15.98 -17.47
N ALA A 17 -4.12 14.65 -17.40
CA ALA A 17 -5.29 13.89 -16.98
C ALA A 17 -5.72 14.27 -15.55
N GLY A 18 -4.77 14.38 -14.61
CA GLY A 18 -5.03 14.84 -13.25
C GLY A 18 -5.60 16.26 -13.20
N ARG A 19 -5.02 17.20 -13.95
CA ARG A 19 -5.56 18.58 -14.03
C ARG A 19 -6.93 18.66 -14.68
N VAL A 20 -7.20 17.84 -15.68
CA VAL A 20 -8.50 17.78 -16.35
C VAL A 20 -9.52 17.20 -15.37
N LEU A 21 -9.20 16.10 -14.70
CA LEU A 21 -10.04 15.51 -13.66
C LEU A 21 -10.33 16.53 -12.56
N ASP A 22 -9.32 17.13 -11.93
CA ASP A 22 -9.51 18.09 -10.82
C ASP A 22 -10.49 19.22 -11.18
N ARG A 23 -10.51 19.63 -12.45
CA ARG A 23 -11.45 20.66 -12.94
C ARG A 23 -12.90 20.17 -13.03
N PHE A 24 -13.12 18.88 -13.25
CA PHE A 24 -14.44 18.24 -13.28
C PHE A 24 -14.87 17.71 -11.90
N THR A 25 -13.93 17.17 -11.11
CA THR A 25 -14.19 16.52 -9.82
C THR A 25 -14.43 17.53 -8.68
N ALA A 26 -14.11 18.81 -8.86
CA ALA A 26 -14.43 19.89 -7.92
C ALA A 26 -15.92 19.99 -7.54
N ARG A 27 -16.83 19.31 -8.27
CA ARG A 27 -18.27 19.23 -7.95
C ARG A 27 -18.72 17.91 -7.30
N ALA A 28 -17.88 16.87 -7.25
CA ALA A 28 -18.26 15.55 -6.75
C ALA A 28 -17.17 14.96 -5.83
N LEU A 29 -17.29 15.23 -4.53
CA LEU A 29 -16.45 14.68 -3.45
C LEU A 29 -16.34 13.14 -3.42
N ALA A 30 -17.15 12.40 -4.18
CA ALA A 30 -17.27 10.96 -4.10
C ALA A 30 -16.50 10.18 -5.18
N LEU A 31 -16.01 10.82 -6.24
CA LEU A 31 -15.46 10.12 -7.43
C LEU A 31 -13.93 10.21 -7.58
N SER A 32 -13.26 11.00 -6.74
CA SER A 32 -11.86 11.40 -6.92
C SER A 32 -10.83 10.26 -7.04
N GLY A 33 -11.11 9.03 -6.59
CA GLY A 33 -10.23 7.87 -6.79
C GLY A 33 -10.65 6.91 -7.92
N VAL A 34 -11.96 6.72 -8.08
CA VAL A 34 -12.53 5.74 -9.03
C VAL A 34 -12.27 6.17 -10.47
N GLU A 35 -12.24 7.49 -10.74
CA GLU A 35 -11.95 8.02 -12.06
C GLU A 35 -10.55 7.60 -12.55
N TYR A 36 -9.54 7.59 -11.67
CA TYR A 36 -8.19 7.13 -12.00
C TYR A 36 -8.13 5.62 -12.25
N LEU A 37 -8.91 4.81 -11.51
CA LEU A 37 -9.03 3.37 -11.77
C LEU A 37 -9.68 3.09 -13.12
N LEU A 38 -10.74 3.82 -13.47
CA LEU A 38 -11.39 3.72 -14.78
C LEU A 38 -10.44 4.14 -15.90
N LEU A 39 -9.69 5.21 -15.71
CA LEU A 39 -8.71 5.69 -16.68
C LEU A 39 -7.57 4.67 -16.87
N GLY A 40 -7.11 4.06 -15.77
CA GLY A 40 -6.14 2.96 -15.81
C GLY A 40 -6.68 1.72 -16.52
N ALA A 41 -7.93 1.34 -16.27
CA ALA A 41 -8.57 0.22 -16.96
C ALA A 41 -8.76 0.49 -18.46
N LEU A 42 -9.09 1.73 -18.83
CA LEU A 42 -9.24 2.16 -20.22
C LEU A 42 -7.89 2.20 -20.95
N LEU A 43 -6.82 2.66 -20.29
CA LEU A 43 -5.46 2.66 -20.85
C LEU A 43 -4.82 1.27 -20.81
N GLY A 44 -5.38 0.39 -20.00
CA GLY A 44 -4.95 -0.99 -19.79
C GLY A 44 -5.05 -1.86 -21.05
N PRO A 45 -4.62 -3.12 -20.93
CA PRO A 45 -4.59 -4.06 -22.05
C PRO A 45 -5.98 -4.38 -22.61
N PHE A 46 -7.05 -4.12 -21.85
CA PHE A 46 -8.42 -4.48 -22.22
C PHE A 46 -9.10 -3.52 -23.21
N VAL A 47 -8.66 -2.25 -23.29
CA VAL A 47 -9.35 -1.25 -24.14
C VAL A 47 -8.39 -0.59 -25.13
N LEU A 48 -7.34 0.08 -24.65
CA LEU A 48 -6.42 0.82 -25.53
C LEU A 48 -5.08 0.10 -25.78
N GLY A 49 -4.68 -0.86 -24.93
CA GLY A 49 -3.44 -1.61 -25.13
C GLY A 49 -2.15 -0.78 -25.00
N VAL A 50 -2.24 0.43 -24.43
CA VAL A 50 -1.12 1.35 -24.27
C VAL A 50 -0.20 0.91 -23.13
N LEU A 51 -0.78 0.30 -22.09
CA LEU A 51 -0.07 -0.32 -20.98
C LEU A 51 0.29 -1.77 -21.31
N ASP A 52 1.32 -1.96 -22.13
CA ASP A 52 1.92 -3.28 -22.37
C ASP A 52 2.92 -3.66 -21.25
N ARG A 53 3.30 -4.94 -21.16
CA ARG A 53 4.23 -5.48 -20.14
C ARG A 53 5.55 -4.72 -20.12
N GLU A 54 6.09 -4.34 -21.27
CA GLU A 54 7.32 -3.54 -21.36
C GLU A 54 7.16 -2.14 -20.74
N VAL A 55 6.00 -1.51 -20.93
CA VAL A 55 5.69 -0.19 -20.36
C VAL A 55 5.52 -0.30 -18.85
N LEU A 56 4.84 -1.34 -18.36
CA LEU A 56 4.70 -1.60 -16.93
C LEU A 56 6.06 -1.85 -16.25
N LEU A 57 6.94 -2.60 -16.90
CA LEU A 57 8.32 -2.82 -16.42
C LEU A 57 9.12 -1.52 -16.41
N ALA A 58 8.97 -0.67 -17.42
CA ALA A 58 9.59 0.66 -17.43
C ALA A 58 9.05 1.50 -16.26
N LEU A 59 7.74 1.48 -16.01
CA LEU A 59 7.11 2.27 -14.95
C LEU A 59 7.47 1.81 -13.54
N ASP A 60 7.96 0.59 -13.34
CA ASP A 60 8.28 0.04 -12.03
C ASP A 60 9.21 0.95 -11.19
N LEU A 61 10.25 1.51 -11.81
CA LEU A 61 11.16 2.44 -11.14
C LEU A 61 10.45 3.72 -10.70
N PHE A 62 9.56 4.24 -11.55
CA PHE A 62 8.80 5.45 -11.25
C PHE A 62 7.79 5.20 -10.15
N VAL A 63 7.03 4.09 -10.21
CA VAL A 63 6.09 3.68 -9.16
C VAL A 63 6.82 3.51 -7.83
N SER A 64 7.97 2.85 -7.83
CA SER A 64 8.79 2.68 -6.62
C SER A 64 9.23 4.02 -6.03
N THR A 65 9.64 4.96 -6.88
CA THR A 65 10.08 6.30 -6.45
C THR A 65 8.91 7.10 -5.88
N VAL A 66 7.78 7.13 -6.58
CA VAL A 66 6.56 7.81 -6.13
C VAL A 66 6.07 7.22 -4.82
N LEU A 67 6.07 5.89 -4.69
CA LEU A 67 5.69 5.22 -3.46
C LEU A 67 6.65 5.55 -2.30
N GLY A 68 7.95 5.63 -2.56
CA GLY A 68 8.95 6.08 -1.59
C GLY A 68 8.69 7.52 -1.12
N VAL A 69 8.35 8.42 -2.05
CA VAL A 69 7.98 9.82 -1.73
C VAL A 69 6.68 9.87 -0.92
N ILE A 70 5.66 9.09 -1.28
CA ILE A 70 4.41 9.00 -0.52
C ILE A 70 4.69 8.49 0.89
N GLY A 71 5.45 7.42 1.04
CA GLY A 71 5.86 6.88 2.35
C GLY A 71 6.59 7.92 3.19
N PHE A 72 7.48 8.69 2.58
CA PHE A 72 8.18 9.79 3.24
C PHE A 72 7.23 10.92 3.68
N LEU A 73 6.32 11.38 2.82
CA LEU A 73 5.34 12.41 3.14
C LEU A 73 4.42 11.99 4.29
N VAL A 74 3.91 10.76 4.24
CA VAL A 74 3.08 10.19 5.31
C VAL A 74 3.90 10.06 6.60
N GLY A 75 5.18 9.70 6.51
CA GLY A 75 6.12 9.70 7.63
C GLY A 75 6.30 11.08 8.29
N LEU A 76 6.32 12.17 7.52
CA LEU A 76 6.38 13.54 8.05
C LEU A 76 5.09 13.94 8.78
N GLU A 77 3.94 13.45 8.33
CA GLU A 77 2.65 13.69 9.00
C GLU A 77 2.60 13.07 10.40
N ILE A 78 3.27 11.93 10.63
CA ILE A 78 3.37 11.29 11.97
C ILE A 78 3.82 12.30 13.02
N ARG A 79 4.86 13.08 12.70
CA ARG A 79 5.47 14.02 13.65
C ARG A 79 4.50 15.14 14.05
N ARG A 80 3.50 15.42 13.23
CA ARG A 80 2.47 16.45 13.46
C ARG A 80 1.26 15.91 14.22
N VAL A 81 1.01 14.60 14.15
CA VAL A 81 -0.13 13.97 14.80
C VAL A 81 0.18 13.73 16.27
N ARG A 82 -0.21 14.68 17.13
CA ARG A 82 -0.39 14.45 18.58
C ARG A 82 -1.72 13.76 18.82
N ALA A 83 -1.85 12.51 18.37
CA ALA A 83 -3.01 11.70 18.72
C ALA A 83 -2.88 11.19 20.16
N GLY A 84 -4.00 11.16 20.90
CA GLY A 84 -4.07 10.38 22.13
C GLY A 84 -3.82 8.89 21.82
N THR A 85 -3.13 8.20 22.73
CA THR A 85 -2.79 6.77 22.57
C THR A 85 -4.00 5.91 22.21
N GLU A 86 -5.18 6.23 22.77
CA GLU A 86 -6.44 5.53 22.49
C GLU A 86 -6.88 5.67 21.03
N ALA A 87 -6.83 6.89 20.47
CA ALA A 87 -7.21 7.15 19.08
C ALA A 87 -6.26 6.44 18.10
N PHE A 88 -4.97 6.44 18.42
CA PHE A 88 -3.96 5.77 17.62
C PHE A 88 -4.16 4.24 17.65
N LEU A 89 -4.41 3.66 18.83
CA LEU A 89 -4.68 2.23 18.96
C LEU A 89 -5.99 1.83 18.30
N ALA A 90 -7.04 2.63 18.40
CA ALA A 90 -8.32 2.36 17.74
C ALA A 90 -8.20 2.41 16.21
N GLY A 91 -7.59 3.48 15.66
CA GLY A 91 -7.39 3.61 14.21
C GLY A 91 -6.41 2.58 13.64
N GLY A 92 -5.27 2.39 14.33
CA GLY A 92 -4.28 1.38 13.94
C GLY A 92 -4.82 -0.04 14.07
N GLY A 93 -5.48 -0.38 15.18
CA GLY A 93 -6.03 -1.72 15.44
C GLY A 93 -7.13 -2.11 14.46
N THR A 94 -8.06 -1.19 14.17
CA THR A 94 -9.10 -1.43 13.15
C THR A 94 -8.49 -1.63 11.77
N THR A 95 -7.49 -0.83 11.40
CA THR A 95 -6.79 -0.97 10.13
C THR A 95 -6.00 -2.28 10.05
N ALA A 96 -5.31 -2.67 11.12
CA ALA A 96 -4.62 -3.96 11.21
C ALA A 96 -5.60 -5.12 10.98
N ALA A 97 -6.78 -5.07 11.61
CA ALA A 97 -7.81 -6.07 11.42
C ALA A 97 -8.31 -6.13 9.97
N ILE A 98 -8.57 -4.98 9.33
CA ILE A 98 -8.99 -4.91 7.93
C ILE A 98 -7.89 -5.50 7.02
N ILE A 99 -6.64 -5.11 7.22
CA ILE A 99 -5.50 -5.60 6.45
C ILE A 99 -5.40 -7.12 6.54
N VAL A 100 -5.47 -7.68 7.75
CA VAL A 100 -5.37 -9.13 7.98
C VAL A 100 -6.56 -9.86 7.37
N ILE A 101 -7.78 -9.39 7.61
CA ILE A 101 -9.00 -10.05 7.12
C ILE A 101 -9.07 -10.01 5.60
N VAL A 102 -8.96 -8.82 5.01
CA VAL A 102 -9.02 -8.64 3.55
C VAL A 102 -7.82 -9.33 2.89
N GLY A 103 -6.63 -9.22 3.48
CA GLY A 103 -5.43 -9.88 2.98
C GLY A 103 -5.54 -11.40 2.99
N ALA A 104 -6.05 -12.00 4.07
CA ALA A 104 -6.26 -13.44 4.15
C ALA A 104 -7.33 -13.92 3.17
N VAL A 105 -8.46 -13.22 3.08
CA VAL A 105 -9.56 -13.55 2.14
C VAL A 105 -9.08 -13.46 0.70
N THR A 106 -8.38 -12.40 0.33
CA THR A 106 -7.86 -12.23 -1.03
C THR A 106 -6.77 -13.23 -1.36
N THR A 107 -5.87 -13.53 -0.41
CA THR A 107 -4.86 -14.60 -0.57
C THR A 107 -5.54 -15.94 -0.84
N GLY A 108 -6.53 -16.32 -0.04
CA GLY A 108 -7.28 -17.56 -0.22
C GLY A 108 -8.06 -17.60 -1.53
N LEU A 109 -8.68 -16.48 -1.92
CA LEU A 109 -9.41 -16.38 -3.19
C LEU A 109 -8.47 -16.54 -4.39
N ILE A 110 -7.29 -15.91 -4.35
CA ILE A 110 -6.29 -16.01 -5.43
C ILE A 110 -5.81 -17.46 -5.58
N GLN A 111 -5.50 -18.14 -4.48
CA GLN A 111 -5.08 -19.55 -4.52
C GLN A 111 -6.20 -20.48 -5.00
N LEU A 112 -7.46 -20.14 -4.73
CA LEU A 112 -8.61 -20.89 -5.22
C LEU A 112 -8.86 -20.67 -6.73
N LEU A 113 -8.60 -19.46 -7.23
CA LEU A 113 -8.74 -19.10 -8.64
C LEU A 113 -7.57 -19.59 -9.50
N ASP A 114 -6.36 -19.62 -8.94
CA ASP A 114 -5.16 -20.12 -9.61
C ASP A 114 -4.50 -21.25 -8.80
N PRO A 115 -4.93 -22.50 -9.02
CA PRO A 115 -4.38 -23.67 -8.33
C PRO A 115 -2.91 -23.91 -8.64
N SER A 116 -2.37 -23.33 -9.72
CA SER A 116 -0.96 -23.50 -10.08
C SER A 116 -0.03 -22.94 -9.00
N LEU A 117 -0.52 -21.96 -8.24
CA LEU A 117 0.20 -21.40 -7.11
C LEU A 117 0.48 -22.46 -6.05
N LEU A 118 -0.41 -23.45 -5.83
CA LEU A 118 -0.25 -24.53 -4.83
C LEU A 118 0.98 -25.43 -5.05
N HIS A 119 1.62 -25.35 -6.22
CA HIS A 119 2.82 -26.12 -6.56
C HIS A 119 4.13 -25.41 -6.22
N VAL A 120 4.07 -24.14 -5.79
CA VAL A 120 5.25 -23.38 -5.35
C VAL A 120 5.71 -23.86 -3.96
N GLU A 121 6.93 -23.57 -3.55
CA GLU A 121 7.35 -23.88 -2.17
C GLU A 121 6.65 -22.92 -1.19
N PRO A 122 5.89 -23.42 -0.19
CA PRO A 122 5.11 -22.57 0.68
C PRO A 122 5.98 -21.75 1.64
N LEU A 123 5.54 -20.52 1.94
CA LEU A 123 6.17 -19.71 2.98
C LEU A 123 5.86 -20.23 4.40
N MET A 124 4.68 -20.82 4.55
CA MET A 124 4.18 -21.41 5.79
C MET A 124 3.51 -22.73 5.45
N PHE A 125 4.01 -23.81 6.05
CA PHE A 125 3.41 -25.13 6.00
C PHE A 125 3.18 -25.58 7.43
N GLU A 126 1.95 -25.42 7.91
CA GLU A 126 1.58 -25.87 9.26
C GLU A 126 0.42 -26.86 9.15
N PRO A 127 0.60 -28.11 9.60
CA PRO A 127 -0.48 -29.09 9.60
C PRO A 127 -1.51 -28.70 10.67
N LEU A 128 -2.68 -28.22 10.24
CA LEU A 128 -3.77 -27.82 11.14
C LEU A 128 -4.45 -29.04 11.75
N THR A 129 -4.58 -30.13 10.98
CA THR A 129 -5.17 -31.37 11.47
C THR A 129 -4.68 -32.54 10.62
N ALA A 130 -4.10 -33.55 11.26
CA ALA A 130 -3.78 -34.82 10.64
C ALA A 130 -4.74 -35.88 11.20
N THR A 131 -5.73 -36.26 10.40
CA THR A 131 -6.53 -37.47 10.65
C THR A 131 -5.98 -38.59 9.76
N GLU A 132 -6.16 -39.87 10.14
CA GLU A 132 -5.60 -41.05 9.44
C GLU A 132 -5.83 -41.09 7.91
N SER A 133 -6.80 -40.33 7.39
CA SER A 133 -7.13 -40.23 5.97
C SER A 133 -7.11 -38.82 5.37
N VAL A 134 -6.91 -37.76 6.16
CA VAL A 134 -6.99 -36.36 5.70
C VAL A 134 -5.94 -35.51 6.41
N LEU A 135 -5.07 -34.88 5.61
CA LEU A 135 -4.13 -33.86 6.07
C LEU A 135 -4.65 -32.49 5.62
N VAL A 136 -5.08 -31.68 6.58
CA VAL A 136 -5.41 -30.27 6.35
C VAL A 136 -4.17 -29.47 6.71
N SER A 137 -3.44 -28.96 5.72
CA SER A 137 -2.31 -28.05 5.92
C SER A 137 -2.71 -26.62 5.57
N LEU A 138 -2.31 -25.67 6.41
CA LEU A 138 -2.27 -24.27 6.02
C LEU A 138 -1.15 -24.14 4.99
N TRP A 139 -1.51 -23.74 3.77
CA TRP A 139 -0.58 -23.58 2.67
C TRP A 139 -0.70 -22.16 2.12
N VAL A 140 0.39 -21.40 2.18
CA VAL A 140 0.40 -19.99 1.77
C VAL A 140 1.48 -19.73 0.73
N SER A 141 1.07 -19.47 -0.51
CA SER A 141 1.96 -19.00 -1.58
C SER A 141 2.53 -17.62 -1.22
N PRO A 142 3.86 -17.41 -1.35
CA PRO A 142 4.48 -16.10 -1.17
C PRO A 142 3.84 -15.02 -2.07
N GLU A 143 3.58 -15.34 -3.34
CA GLU A 143 3.02 -14.39 -4.30
C GLU A 143 1.60 -13.98 -3.92
N ALA A 144 0.75 -14.96 -3.58
CA ALA A 144 -0.62 -14.70 -3.16
C ALA A 144 -0.66 -13.90 -1.85
N LEU A 145 0.26 -14.16 -0.91
CA LEU A 145 0.38 -13.42 0.35
C LEU A 145 0.74 -11.95 0.12
N TRP A 146 1.74 -11.67 -0.71
CA TRP A 146 2.14 -10.29 -0.99
C TRP A 146 1.04 -9.51 -1.70
N ILE A 147 0.39 -10.12 -2.70
CA ILE A 147 -0.77 -9.52 -3.38
C ILE A 147 -1.89 -9.27 -2.36
N GLY A 148 -2.23 -10.28 -1.54
CA GLY A 148 -3.26 -10.14 -0.52
C GLY A 148 -2.95 -9.03 0.47
N LEU A 149 -1.73 -8.93 0.98
CA LEU A 149 -1.30 -7.85 1.87
C LEU A 149 -1.37 -6.47 1.20
N THR A 150 -1.01 -6.34 -0.08
CA THR A 150 -1.15 -5.07 -0.79
C THR A 150 -2.62 -4.66 -0.95
N ILE A 151 -3.52 -5.60 -1.24
CA ILE A 151 -4.96 -5.34 -1.34
C ILE A 151 -5.55 -5.03 0.03
N GLY A 152 -5.14 -5.77 1.07
CA GLY A 152 -5.55 -5.51 2.45
C GLY A 152 -5.09 -4.14 2.93
N ALA A 153 -3.85 -3.75 2.63
CA ALA A 153 -3.33 -2.41 2.89
C ALA A 153 -4.16 -1.35 2.18
N ALA A 154 -4.44 -1.52 0.87
CA ALA A 154 -5.27 -0.60 0.11
C ALA A 154 -6.69 -0.48 0.69
N ALA A 155 -7.32 -1.59 1.09
CA ALA A 155 -8.64 -1.60 1.72
C ALA A 155 -8.64 -0.94 3.11
N GLY A 156 -7.53 -1.02 3.83
CA GLY A 156 -7.35 -0.36 5.13
C GLY A 156 -7.00 1.12 5.03
N THR A 157 -6.68 1.65 3.86
CA THR A 157 -6.37 3.07 3.71
C THR A 157 -7.60 3.94 3.96
N CYS A 158 -7.42 4.98 4.79
CA CYS A 158 -8.42 6.01 5.00
C CYS A 158 -7.77 7.36 4.71
N SER A 159 -8.41 8.18 3.86
CA SER A 159 -7.90 9.52 3.56
C SER A 159 -8.32 10.50 4.65
N ALA A 160 -7.35 10.97 5.44
CA ALA A 160 -7.60 12.01 6.44
C ALA A 160 -8.21 13.29 5.82
N ALA A 161 -7.83 13.63 4.58
CA ALA A 161 -8.37 14.77 3.85
C ALA A 161 -9.87 14.62 3.52
N LEU A 162 -10.30 13.42 3.09
CA LEU A 162 -11.72 13.13 2.87
C LEU A 162 -12.51 13.17 4.18
N VAL A 163 -11.92 12.69 5.27
CA VAL A 163 -12.54 12.76 6.61
C VAL A 163 -12.75 14.21 7.04
N VAL A 164 -11.74 15.09 6.87
CA VAL A 164 -11.87 16.53 7.16
C VAL A 164 -12.94 17.20 6.30
N ALA A 165 -12.97 16.90 5.00
CA ALA A 165 -13.99 17.44 4.11
C ALA A 165 -15.41 16.97 4.47
N ALA A 166 -15.55 15.71 4.89
CA ALA A 166 -16.81 15.16 5.37
C ALA A 166 -17.25 15.82 6.69
N ILE A 167 -16.35 15.99 7.65
CA ILE A 167 -16.59 16.67 8.93
C ILE A 167 -17.14 18.08 8.70
N HIS A 168 -16.49 18.86 7.83
CA HIS A 168 -16.94 20.22 7.48
C HIS A 168 -18.33 20.22 6.84
N ARG A 169 -18.63 19.24 5.98
CA ARG A 169 -19.92 19.15 5.28
C ARG A 169 -21.07 18.73 6.20
N PHE A 170 -20.82 17.84 7.15
CA PHE A 170 -21.86 17.29 8.04
C PHE A 170 -21.98 18.01 9.38
N GLY A 171 -21.15 19.02 9.64
CA GLY A 171 -21.23 19.82 10.87
C GLY A 171 -20.95 19.01 12.14
N VAL A 172 -20.00 18.07 12.07
CA VAL A 172 -19.62 17.20 13.19
C VAL A 172 -18.95 18.03 14.30
N SER A 173 -19.16 17.66 15.56
CA SER A 173 -18.50 18.33 16.70
C SER A 173 -16.97 18.24 16.61
N THR A 174 -16.28 19.29 17.06
CA THR A 174 -14.82 19.42 17.02
C THR A 174 -14.10 18.26 17.71
N GLU A 175 -14.59 17.80 18.85
CA GLU A 175 -13.98 16.69 19.60
C GLU A 175 -14.03 15.35 18.82
N ARG A 176 -15.17 15.06 18.17
CA ARG A 176 -15.31 13.84 17.35
C ARG A 176 -14.52 13.95 16.05
N ALA A 177 -14.42 15.16 15.50
CA ALA A 177 -13.62 15.46 14.33
C ALA A 177 -12.13 15.18 14.58
N GLU A 178 -11.59 15.66 15.70
CA GLU A 178 -10.20 15.42 16.10
C GLU A 178 -9.91 13.93 16.30
N LEU A 179 -10.82 13.21 16.97
CA LEU A 179 -10.71 11.77 17.15
C LEU A 179 -10.69 11.01 15.81
N LEU A 180 -11.64 11.31 14.91
CA LEU A 180 -11.71 10.69 13.59
C LEU A 180 -10.48 10.99 12.75
N GLN A 181 -9.95 12.22 12.81
CA GLN A 181 -8.74 12.60 12.10
C GLN A 181 -7.51 11.87 12.63
N ALA A 182 -7.39 11.72 13.96
CA ALA A 182 -6.32 10.95 14.58
C ALA A 182 -6.39 9.47 14.19
N MET A 183 -7.58 8.87 14.21
CA MET A 183 -7.80 7.49 13.78
C MET A 183 -7.47 7.30 12.30
N ALA A 184 -7.92 8.19 11.42
CA ALA A 184 -7.64 8.15 9.99
C ALA A 184 -6.15 8.27 9.69
N SER A 185 -5.44 9.14 10.42
CA SER A 185 -3.99 9.29 10.29
C SER A 185 -3.26 8.01 10.70
N ALA A 186 -3.63 7.42 11.84
CA ALA A 186 -3.07 6.15 12.29
C ALA A 186 -3.35 5.00 11.31
N ALA A 187 -4.55 4.96 10.74
CA ALA A 187 -4.94 4.02 9.69
C ALA A 187 -4.07 4.15 8.44
N GLN A 188 -3.97 5.38 7.90
CA GLN A 188 -3.17 5.67 6.72
C GLN A 188 -1.70 5.27 6.91
N LEU A 189 -1.15 5.52 8.10
CA LEU A 189 0.22 5.14 8.45
C LEU A 189 0.45 3.64 8.41
N LEU A 190 -0.41 2.89 9.10
CA LEU A 190 -0.29 1.45 9.13
C LEU A 190 -0.47 0.86 7.74
N ALA A 191 -1.45 1.33 6.98
CA ALA A 191 -1.70 0.89 5.61
C ALA A 191 -0.51 1.15 4.68
N VAL A 192 0.08 2.35 4.71
CA VAL A 192 1.26 2.69 3.91
C VAL A 192 2.48 1.87 4.33
N PHE A 193 2.67 1.65 5.63
CA PHE A 193 3.74 0.81 6.14
C PHE A 193 3.59 -0.65 5.68
N THR A 194 2.40 -1.23 5.82
CA THR A 194 2.13 -2.60 5.37
C THR A 194 2.25 -2.73 3.85
N PHE A 195 1.79 -1.74 3.09
CA PHE A 195 1.96 -1.72 1.64
C PHE A 195 3.44 -1.71 1.25
N GLY A 196 4.23 -0.84 1.88
CA GLY A 196 5.68 -0.77 1.68
C GLY A 196 6.38 -2.08 2.04
N LEU A 197 5.99 -2.72 3.14
CA LEU A 197 6.53 -4.01 3.57
C LEU A 197 6.17 -5.13 2.59
N ALA A 198 4.93 -5.14 2.08
CA ALA A 198 4.50 -6.13 1.09
C ALA A 198 5.26 -5.98 -0.23
N MET A 199 5.48 -4.75 -0.69
CA MET A 199 6.29 -4.46 -1.88
C MET A 199 7.77 -4.82 -1.67
N ALA A 200 8.34 -4.50 -0.52
CA ALA A 200 9.71 -4.87 -0.18
C ALA A 200 9.86 -6.40 -0.10
N GLY A 201 8.91 -7.10 0.52
CA GLY A 201 8.87 -8.55 0.61
C GLY A 201 8.76 -9.23 -0.76
N SER A 202 7.89 -8.70 -1.63
CA SER A 202 7.75 -9.19 -3.01
C SER A 202 9.04 -9.03 -3.84
N ARG A 203 9.85 -8.00 -3.57
CA ARG A 203 11.19 -7.83 -4.21
C ARG A 203 12.30 -8.61 -3.52
N ALA A 204 12.11 -8.92 -2.24
CA ALA A 204 13.07 -9.66 -1.44
C ALA A 204 13.16 -11.13 -1.89
N THR A 205 12.06 -11.74 -2.36
CA THR A 205 12.07 -13.13 -2.84
C THR A 205 13.14 -13.39 -3.91
N THR A 206 13.42 -12.40 -4.76
CA THR A 206 14.48 -12.49 -5.79
C THR A 206 15.86 -12.04 -5.32
N THR A 207 15.94 -11.16 -4.31
CA THR A 207 17.19 -10.48 -3.92
C THR A 207 17.80 -11.04 -2.63
N ALA A 208 16.98 -11.40 -1.65
CA ALA A 208 17.40 -12.00 -0.40
C ALA A 208 18.00 -13.40 -0.64
N SER A 209 17.45 -14.16 -1.59
CA SER A 209 18.02 -15.44 -2.05
C SER A 209 19.43 -15.28 -2.64
N ALA A 210 19.71 -14.18 -3.35
CA ALA A 210 21.04 -13.89 -3.88
C ALA A 210 22.06 -13.52 -2.78
N LEU A 211 21.61 -13.00 -1.64
CA LEU A 211 22.45 -12.64 -0.49
C LEU A 211 22.42 -13.69 0.64
N GLY A 212 21.69 -14.79 0.47
CA GLY A 212 21.51 -15.82 1.49
C GLY A 212 20.74 -15.38 2.74
N LEU A 213 19.98 -14.28 2.65
CA LEU A 213 19.18 -13.75 3.76
C LEU A 213 17.76 -14.30 3.72
N THR A 214 17.18 -14.51 4.90
CA THR A 214 15.75 -14.78 5.06
C THR A 214 14.92 -13.52 4.81
N ILE A 215 13.64 -13.71 4.50
CA ILE A 215 12.69 -12.59 4.31
C ILE A 215 12.56 -11.75 5.58
N VAL A 216 12.63 -12.38 6.76
CA VAL A 216 12.57 -11.70 8.05
C VAL A 216 13.80 -10.83 8.26
N GLU A 217 15.00 -11.34 7.98
CA GLU A 217 16.24 -10.56 8.06
C GLU A 217 16.22 -9.39 7.08
N TRP A 218 15.75 -9.60 5.87
CA TRP A 218 15.59 -8.53 4.88
C TRP A 218 14.63 -7.43 5.35
N ALA A 219 13.49 -7.82 5.93
CA ALA A 219 12.53 -6.89 6.50
C ALA A 219 13.14 -6.09 7.66
N ILE A 220 13.86 -6.75 8.57
CA ILE A 220 14.57 -6.10 9.68
C ILE A 220 15.59 -5.09 9.16
N VAL A 221 16.43 -5.48 8.20
CA VAL A 221 17.43 -4.58 7.59
C VAL A 221 16.75 -3.37 6.94
N THR A 222 15.64 -3.58 6.23
CA THR A 222 14.89 -2.51 5.58
C THR A 222 14.30 -1.53 6.61
N ILE A 223 13.67 -2.04 7.66
CA ILE A 223 13.09 -1.24 8.74
C ILE A 223 14.18 -0.46 9.49
N LEU A 224 15.28 -1.13 9.86
CA LEU A 224 16.39 -0.50 10.57
C LEU A 224 17.08 0.57 9.71
N SER A 225 17.30 0.29 8.42
CA SER A 225 17.91 1.26 7.49
C SER A 225 17.02 2.49 7.30
N GLY A 226 15.71 2.29 7.15
CA GLY A 226 14.74 3.37 7.07
C GLY A 226 14.67 4.19 8.37
N GLY A 227 14.61 3.52 9.52
CA GLY A 227 14.60 4.16 10.84
C GLY A 227 15.88 4.94 11.13
N PHE A 228 17.05 4.37 10.82
CA PHE A 228 18.34 5.03 11.00
C PHE A 228 18.48 6.25 10.09
N THR A 229 18.09 6.12 8.82
CA THR A 229 18.10 7.24 7.87
C THR A 229 17.16 8.35 8.31
N GLY A 230 15.94 8.01 8.76
CA GLY A 230 14.98 8.96 9.32
C GLY A 230 15.52 9.67 10.56
N LEU A 231 16.20 8.94 11.45
CA LEU A 231 16.83 9.50 12.64
C LEU A 231 17.96 10.47 12.27
N LEU A 232 18.84 10.12 11.33
CA LEU A 232 19.88 11.02 10.82
C LEU A 232 19.26 12.31 10.25
N PHE A 233 18.25 12.19 9.39
CA PHE A 233 17.52 13.36 8.87
C PHE A 233 16.93 14.21 9.99
N SER A 234 16.36 13.59 11.03
CA SER A 234 15.79 14.33 12.16
C SER A 234 16.84 15.12 12.95
N ILE A 235 18.05 14.57 13.10
CA ILE A 235 19.17 15.24 13.79
C ILE A 235 19.68 16.43 12.96
N PHE A 236 19.81 16.26 11.64
CA PHE A 236 20.32 17.32 10.77
C PHE A 236 19.29 18.43 10.49
N LEU A 237 18.00 18.10 10.38
CA LEU A 237 16.92 19.08 10.20
C LEU A 237 16.47 19.71 11.55
N GLY A 238 16.86 19.13 12.68
CA GLY A 238 16.41 19.52 14.02
C GLY A 238 17.01 20.81 14.60
N ARG A 239 17.62 21.69 13.78
CA ARG A 239 18.20 22.97 14.24
C ARG A 239 17.63 24.22 13.58
N GLU A 240 16.56 24.09 12.79
CA GLU A 240 15.79 25.25 12.27
C GLU A 240 14.36 25.19 12.80
N GLY A 241 14.19 25.69 14.03
CA GLY A 241 12.91 25.85 14.72
C GLY A 241 13.07 26.81 15.89
#